data_AF-A0A8J4A3C8-F1
#
_entry.id   AF-A0A8J4A3C8-F1
#
_cell.length_a   1.000
_cell.length_b   1.000
_cell.length_c   1.000
_cell.angle_alpha   90.00
_cell.angle_beta   90.00
_cell.angle_gamma   90.00
#
_symmetry.space_group_name_H-M   'P 1'
#
loop_
_entity.id
_entity.type
_entity.pdbx_description
1 polymer ?
#
loop_
_entity_poly.entity_id
_entity_poly.type
_entity_poly.pdbx_seq_one_letter_code
_entity_poly.pdbx_strand_id
1 'polypeptide(L)'
;MGLPAPADGGTPGYYGVYPAIVTDLVDEDGLGRVEVRFPWLGTDGDRDVRAWATLCSPYADDSQGLLVLPEVGSQVVVAFEAGNLRRPYVVGSTWNGREALPHRPAAANDIRLFRSRADSRLEFDDAAGAQKVRITMASGHEVTLDDGAQEITVRHATGCTVRLTVTAVEIQANVSVDVTAPMVKVDAPIATFSGIVKVGTLIAEQMVMSPAYTPGAGNIW
;
A
#
# COMPACT_ATOMS: atom_id res chain seq x y z
N MET A 1 2.70 -11.54 42.88
CA MET A 1 3.29 -12.89 42.81
C MET A 1 4.67 -12.70 42.16
N GLY A 2 5.74 -12.64 42.96
CA GLY A 2 7.09 -12.37 42.45
C GLY A 2 7.63 -13.59 41.70
N LEU A 3 8.28 -13.36 40.56
CA LEU A 3 8.93 -14.43 39.80
C LEU A 3 10.00 -15.10 40.68
N PRO A 4 10.10 -16.44 40.69
CA PRO A 4 11.11 -17.13 41.48
C PRO A 4 12.51 -16.73 40.99
N ALA A 5 13.42 -16.52 41.95
CA ALA A 5 14.83 -16.29 41.64
C ALA A 5 15.40 -17.50 40.88
N PRO A 6 16.25 -17.30 39.86
CA PRO A 6 16.81 -18.40 39.11
C PRO A 6 17.64 -19.28 40.04
N ALA A 7 17.26 -20.56 40.12
CA ALA A 7 18.10 -21.59 40.69
C ALA A 7 19.32 -21.77 39.78
N ASP A 8 20.49 -21.95 40.38
CA ASP A 8 21.70 -22.49 39.76
C ASP A 8 22.53 -21.52 38.91
N GLY A 9 23.24 -20.57 39.54
CA GLY A 9 24.45 -19.93 38.99
C GLY A 9 24.37 -19.37 37.55
N GLY A 10 23.15 -19.16 37.04
CA GLY A 10 22.89 -18.88 35.65
C GLY A 10 23.19 -17.43 35.31
N THR A 11 23.65 -17.21 34.09
CA THR A 11 23.81 -15.86 33.51
C THR A 11 22.56 -15.02 33.81
N PRO A 12 22.70 -13.76 34.24
CA PRO A 12 21.55 -12.88 34.50
C PRO A 12 20.58 -12.90 33.31
N GLY A 13 19.29 -13.16 33.58
CA GLY A 13 18.25 -13.15 32.56
C GLY A 13 17.82 -11.71 32.22
N TYR A 14 17.58 -11.45 30.95
CA TYR A 14 17.22 -10.12 30.42
C TYR A 14 15.73 -10.08 30.08
N TYR A 15 14.90 -9.82 31.09
CA TYR A 15 13.43 -9.91 30.97
C TYR A 15 12.75 -8.62 30.47
N GLY A 16 13.51 -7.58 30.16
CA GLY A 16 13.00 -6.33 29.61
C GLY A 16 12.90 -6.32 28.09
N VAL A 17 12.56 -5.15 27.55
CA VAL A 17 12.73 -4.81 26.14
C VAL A 17 13.88 -3.81 25.99
N TYR A 18 14.64 -3.94 24.92
CA TYR A 18 15.88 -3.19 24.74
C TYR A 18 15.95 -2.60 23.32
N PRO A 19 16.41 -1.34 23.17
CA PRO A 19 16.65 -0.79 21.85
C PRO A 19 17.86 -1.48 21.19
N ALA A 20 17.74 -1.75 19.90
CA ALA A 20 18.81 -2.26 19.06
C ALA A 20 18.78 -1.56 17.69
N ILE A 21 19.88 -1.61 16.96
CA ILE A 21 19.99 -1.00 15.63
C ILE A 21 20.16 -2.12 14.60
N VAL A 22 19.36 -2.10 13.54
CA VAL A 22 19.45 -3.07 12.46
C VAL A 22 20.77 -2.89 11.71
N THR A 23 21.49 -3.99 11.47
CA THR A 23 22.77 -4.00 10.74
C THR A 23 22.71 -4.77 9.43
N ASP A 24 21.85 -5.79 9.34
CA ASP A 24 21.65 -6.58 8.12
C ASP A 24 20.22 -7.14 8.05
N LEU A 25 19.73 -7.35 6.82
CA LEU A 25 18.42 -7.93 6.51
C LEU A 25 18.55 -9.29 5.81
N VAL A 26 19.72 -9.65 5.29
CA VAL A 26 19.91 -10.85 4.47
C VAL A 26 20.28 -12.03 5.35
N ASP A 27 19.27 -12.74 5.84
CA ASP A 27 19.45 -13.99 6.56
C ASP A 27 19.75 -15.14 5.57
N GLU A 28 21.02 -15.52 5.44
CA GLU A 28 21.47 -16.61 4.55
C GLU A 28 20.80 -17.97 4.86
N ASP A 29 20.35 -18.17 6.11
CA ASP A 29 19.65 -19.38 6.53
C ASP A 29 18.14 -19.35 6.21
N GLY A 30 17.60 -18.19 5.81
CA GLY A 30 16.18 -18.04 5.45
C GLY A 30 15.19 -18.19 6.62
N LEU A 31 15.61 -17.92 7.86
CA LEU A 31 14.81 -18.16 9.07
C LEU A 31 13.90 -16.99 9.47
N GLY A 32 13.79 -15.95 8.65
CA GLY A 32 12.97 -14.77 8.93
C GLY A 32 13.54 -13.88 10.04
N ARG A 33 14.87 -13.79 10.12
CA ARG A 33 15.59 -12.97 11.11
C ARG A 33 16.17 -11.71 10.47
N VAL A 34 16.49 -10.73 11.31
CA VAL A 34 17.32 -9.56 10.95
C VAL A 34 18.52 -9.47 11.89
N GLU A 35 19.67 -9.04 11.40
CA GLU A 35 20.83 -8.81 12.27
C GLU A 35 20.66 -7.46 12.96
N VAL A 36 20.85 -7.45 14.27
CA VAL A 36 20.82 -6.25 15.10
C VAL A 36 22.09 -6.13 15.93
N ARG A 37 22.52 -4.89 16.18
CA ARG A 37 23.54 -4.56 17.18
C ARG A 37 22.93 -3.90 18.41
N PHE A 38 23.52 -4.14 19.58
CA PHE A 38 23.09 -3.59 20.86
C PHE A 38 24.08 -2.54 21.38
N PRO A 39 23.83 -1.23 21.16
CA PRO A 39 24.78 -0.17 21.52
C PRO A 39 25.05 -0.05 23.03
N TRP A 40 24.15 -0.61 23.86
CA TRP A 40 24.22 -0.55 25.32
C TRP A 40 24.96 -1.73 25.94
N LEU A 41 25.28 -2.77 25.16
CA LEU A 41 25.90 -4.01 25.64
C LEU A 41 27.42 -4.04 25.40
N GLY A 42 27.97 -3.05 24.68
CA GLY A 42 29.42 -2.89 24.46
C GLY A 42 29.91 -1.49 24.79
N THR A 43 31.11 -1.38 25.36
CA THR A 43 31.85 -0.12 25.54
C THR A 43 32.91 0.03 24.44
N ASP A 44 33.24 1.27 24.09
CA ASP A 44 34.24 1.67 23.09
C ASP A 44 35.45 0.72 23.03
N GLY A 45 35.69 0.14 21.84
CA GLY A 45 36.87 -0.68 21.53
C GLY A 45 36.61 -2.17 21.34
N ASP A 46 35.52 -2.72 21.87
CA ASP A 46 35.07 -4.09 21.57
C ASP A 46 34.11 -4.11 20.37
N ARG A 47 34.13 -5.19 19.58
CA ARG A 47 33.22 -5.34 18.43
C ARG A 47 31.79 -5.23 18.93
N ASP A 48 30.97 -4.38 18.28
CA ASP A 48 29.54 -4.27 18.52
C ASP A 48 28.90 -5.64 18.77
N VAL A 49 28.21 -5.83 19.90
CA VAL A 49 27.49 -7.08 20.16
C VAL A 49 26.34 -7.18 19.18
N ARG A 50 26.38 -8.23 18.35
CA ARG A 50 25.38 -8.50 17.30
C ARG A 50 24.69 -9.83 17.50
N ALA A 51 23.44 -9.91 17.05
CA ALA A 51 22.70 -11.15 16.99
C ALA A 51 21.67 -11.12 15.86
N TRP A 52 21.38 -12.29 15.31
CA TRP A 52 20.21 -12.51 14.47
C TRP A 52 18.97 -12.62 15.35
N ALA A 53 18.03 -11.71 15.17
CA ALA A 53 16.79 -11.64 15.91
C ALA A 53 15.59 -11.99 15.03
N THR A 54 14.74 -12.90 15.50
CA THR A 54 13.50 -13.28 14.80
C THR A 54 12.55 -12.10 14.75
N LEU A 55 11.98 -11.80 13.57
CA LEU A 55 11.03 -10.71 13.42
C LEU A 55 9.62 -11.12 13.85
N CYS A 56 9.06 -10.45 14.85
CA CYS A 56 7.64 -10.60 15.18
C CYS A 56 6.79 -9.82 14.17
N SER A 57 6.17 -10.53 13.23
CA SER A 57 5.12 -9.98 12.38
C SER A 57 3.74 -10.12 13.04
N PRO A 58 2.78 -9.19 12.80
CA PRO A 58 1.40 -9.36 13.22
C PRO A 58 0.72 -10.65 12.73
N TYR A 59 1.15 -11.19 11.59
CA TYR A 59 0.70 -12.47 11.06
C TYR A 59 1.82 -13.09 10.21
N ALA A 60 2.16 -14.34 10.50
CA ALA A 60 3.14 -15.13 9.76
C ALA A 60 2.71 -16.61 9.76
N ASP A 61 2.64 -17.20 8.58
CA ASP A 61 2.31 -18.60 8.31
C ASP A 61 3.04 -19.04 7.02
N ASP A 62 2.90 -20.31 6.63
CA ASP A 62 3.53 -20.85 5.42
C ASP A 62 3.11 -20.08 4.17
N SER A 63 4.06 -19.36 3.57
CA SER A 63 3.90 -18.46 2.42
C SER A 63 2.86 -17.33 2.58
N GLN A 64 2.46 -17.00 3.82
CA GLN A 64 1.43 -16.02 4.11
C GLN A 64 1.86 -15.11 5.29
N GLY A 65 1.56 -13.82 5.22
CA GLY A 65 1.93 -12.92 6.32
C GLY A 65 1.97 -11.44 5.98
N LEU A 66 2.27 -10.63 6.99
CA LEU A 66 2.64 -9.23 6.81
C LEU A 66 4.16 -9.07 6.89
N LEU A 67 4.83 -8.93 5.75
CA LEU A 67 6.29 -8.74 5.71
C LEU A 67 6.63 -7.25 5.54
N VAL A 68 7.06 -6.63 6.63
CA VAL A 68 7.60 -5.25 6.62
C VAL A 68 8.92 -5.25 7.37
N LEU A 69 10.02 -5.35 6.61
CA LEU A 69 11.36 -5.31 7.20
C LEU A 69 11.74 -3.87 7.56
N PRO A 70 12.36 -3.64 8.73
CA PRO A 70 12.98 -2.35 9.04
C PRO A 70 14.15 -2.08 8.09
N GLU A 71 14.60 -0.83 7.98
CA GLU A 71 15.78 -0.49 7.20
C GLU A 71 17.06 -0.66 8.02
N VAL A 72 18.17 -1.00 7.37
CA VAL A 72 19.51 -0.99 7.99
C VAL A 72 19.79 0.40 8.58
N GLY A 73 20.22 0.41 9.84
CA GLY A 73 20.45 1.63 10.62
C GLY A 73 19.23 2.16 11.37
N SER A 74 18.05 1.54 11.21
CA SER A 74 16.85 1.88 11.99
C SER A 74 16.88 1.28 13.40
N GLN A 75 16.26 1.97 14.34
CA GLN A 75 16.08 1.47 15.69
C GLN A 75 14.87 0.55 15.79
N VAL A 76 15.10 -0.64 16.36
CA VAL A 76 14.09 -1.64 16.70
C VAL A 76 14.09 -1.89 18.20
N VAL A 77 13.02 -2.51 18.68
CA VAL A 77 12.87 -2.96 20.07
C VAL A 77 12.97 -4.48 20.08
N VAL A 78 13.86 -5.00 20.93
CA VAL A 78 14.15 -6.43 21.04
C VAL A 78 13.76 -6.93 22.43
N ALA A 79 13.11 -8.08 22.47
CA ALA A 79 12.90 -8.88 23.67
C ALA A 79 13.70 -10.18 23.58
N PHE A 80 13.99 -10.80 24.72
CA PHE A 80 14.73 -12.07 24.79
C PHE A 80 13.82 -13.18 25.30
N GLU A 81 13.70 -14.27 24.55
CA GLU A 81 12.86 -15.42 24.91
C GLU A 81 13.28 -15.98 26.27
N ALA A 82 12.38 -15.93 27.25
CA ALA A 82 12.64 -16.32 28.64
C ALA A 82 13.91 -15.67 29.24
N GLY A 83 14.27 -14.47 28.78
CA GLY A 83 15.46 -13.74 29.24
C GLY A 83 16.79 -14.22 28.66
N ASN A 84 16.78 -15.10 27.65
CA ASN A 84 17.98 -15.64 27.02
C ASN A 84 18.50 -14.73 25.88
N LEU A 85 19.68 -14.09 26.06
CA LEU A 85 20.27 -13.20 25.04
C LEU A 85 20.53 -13.88 23.70
N ARG A 86 20.66 -15.22 23.68
CA ARG A 86 20.89 -15.99 22.45
C ARG A 86 19.61 -16.20 21.64
N ARG A 87 18.44 -15.80 22.16
CA ARG A 87 17.14 -15.92 21.49
C ARG A 87 16.43 -14.56 21.43
N PRO A 88 16.98 -13.59 20.67
CA PRO A 88 16.35 -12.28 20.52
C PRO A 88 15.19 -12.32 19.52
N TYR A 89 14.16 -11.53 19.82
CA TYR A 89 13.00 -11.30 18.97
C TYR A 89 12.81 -9.79 18.80
N VAL A 90 12.73 -9.32 17.56
CA VAL A 90 12.29 -7.95 17.27
C VAL A 90 10.79 -7.89 17.46
N VAL A 91 10.34 -7.15 18.48
CA VAL A 91 8.91 -7.01 18.80
C VAL A 91 8.26 -5.80 18.13
N GLY A 92 9.07 -4.91 17.55
CA GLY A 92 8.59 -3.75 16.81
C GLY A 92 9.68 -2.71 16.57
N SER A 93 9.27 -1.57 16.02
CA SER A 93 10.15 -0.42 15.72
C SER A 93 9.60 0.83 16.39
N THR A 94 10.49 1.79 16.69
CA THR A 94 10.11 3.03 17.37
C THR A 94 10.67 4.24 16.65
N TRP A 95 9.85 5.29 16.53
CA TRP A 95 10.38 6.63 16.25
C TRP A 95 11.13 7.14 17.49
N ASN A 96 12.31 7.71 17.26
CA ASN A 96 13.29 8.03 18.32
C ASN A 96 13.82 9.48 18.23
N GLY A 97 13.17 10.32 17.43
CA GLY A 97 13.58 11.71 17.19
C GLY A 97 14.62 11.88 16.06
N ARG A 98 15.32 10.81 15.65
CA ARG A 98 16.05 10.78 14.38
C ARG A 98 15.13 10.36 13.24
N GLU A 99 14.43 9.23 13.43
CA GLU A 99 13.33 8.82 12.57
C GLU A 99 12.02 9.49 13.03
N ALA A 100 11.34 10.17 12.11
CA ALA A 100 10.12 10.93 12.38
C ALA A 100 8.85 10.18 11.98
N LEU A 101 7.73 10.54 12.62
CA LEU A 101 6.40 10.08 12.24
C LEU A 101 6.09 10.45 10.78
N PRO A 102 5.40 9.57 10.02
CA PRO A 102 5.05 9.85 8.63
C PRO A 102 3.94 10.91 8.49
N HIS A 103 3.20 11.17 9.57
CA HIS A 103 2.18 12.20 9.70
C HIS A 103 2.30 12.89 11.06
N ARG A 104 2.11 14.21 11.10
CA ARG A 104 2.14 14.96 12.38
C ARG A 104 0.85 14.66 13.16
N PRO A 105 0.92 14.22 14.42
CA PRO A 105 -0.28 13.99 15.23
C PRO A 105 -1.11 15.26 15.39
N ALA A 106 -2.43 15.10 15.34
CA ALA A 106 -3.41 16.13 15.64
C ALA A 106 -4.36 15.61 16.72
N ALA A 107 -4.96 16.51 17.51
CA ALA A 107 -5.82 16.13 18.63
C ALA A 107 -7.07 15.34 18.19
N ALA A 108 -7.58 15.60 16.98
CA ALA A 108 -8.73 14.87 16.42
C ALA A 108 -8.37 13.42 16.04
N ASN A 109 -7.10 13.15 15.69
CA ASN A 109 -6.60 11.84 15.32
C ASN A 109 -7.42 11.16 14.19
N ASP A 110 -7.77 11.94 13.18
CA ASP A 110 -8.56 11.47 12.04
C ASP A 110 -7.73 10.65 11.04
N ILE A 111 -6.41 10.84 11.01
CA ILE A 111 -5.54 10.21 10.02
C ILE A 111 -4.89 8.94 10.55
N ARG A 112 -5.13 7.81 9.86
CA ARG A 112 -4.42 6.54 10.04
C ARG A 112 -3.76 6.18 8.73
N LEU A 113 -2.44 5.93 8.73
CA LEU A 113 -1.77 5.65 7.46
C LEU A 113 -0.59 4.67 7.58
N PHE A 114 -0.34 4.00 6.47
CA PHE A 114 0.90 3.29 6.18
C PHE A 114 1.64 4.04 5.07
N ARG A 115 2.93 4.35 5.28
CA ARG A 115 3.79 5.04 4.32
C ARG A 115 5.06 4.25 4.08
N SER A 116 5.35 3.94 2.82
CA SER A 116 6.61 3.30 2.41
C SER A 116 7.72 4.32 2.12
N ARG A 117 8.96 3.85 1.98
CA ARG A 117 10.14 4.69 1.69
C ARG A 117 9.98 5.56 0.45
N ALA A 118 9.34 5.05 -0.60
CA ALA A 118 9.12 5.77 -1.85
C ALA A 118 7.90 6.72 -1.81
N ASP A 119 7.40 7.03 -0.62
CA ASP A 119 6.21 7.84 -0.40
C ASP A 119 4.95 7.29 -1.08
N SER A 120 4.82 5.96 -1.12
CA SER A 120 3.53 5.31 -1.39
C SER A 120 2.75 5.20 -0.09
N ARG A 121 1.46 5.56 -0.12
CA ARG A 121 0.62 5.64 1.08
C ARG A 121 -0.66 4.87 0.92
N LEU A 122 -1.08 4.19 1.98
CA LEU A 122 -2.46 3.80 2.25
C LEU A 122 -2.93 4.64 3.43
N GLU A 123 -3.90 5.52 3.22
CA GLU A 123 -4.35 6.52 4.19
C GLU A 123 -5.87 6.42 4.39
N PHE A 124 -6.29 6.41 5.65
CA PHE A 124 -7.66 6.56 6.10
C PHE A 124 -7.78 7.93 6.77
N ASP A 125 -8.79 8.68 6.36
CA ASP A 125 -9.19 9.97 6.92
C ASP A 125 -10.59 9.80 7.49
N ASP A 126 -10.70 9.82 8.82
CA ASP A 126 -11.95 9.58 9.55
C ASP A 126 -12.67 10.89 9.93
N ALA A 127 -12.29 12.02 9.34
CA ALA A 127 -12.91 13.31 9.58
C ALA A 127 -14.43 13.24 9.33
N ALA A 128 -15.22 13.64 10.33
CA ALA A 128 -16.67 13.48 10.31
C ALA A 128 -17.32 14.18 9.11
N GLY A 129 -18.05 13.42 8.28
CA GLY A 129 -18.74 13.92 7.09
C GLY A 129 -17.84 14.11 5.87
N ALA A 130 -16.56 13.76 5.98
CA ALA A 130 -15.57 13.85 4.93
C ALA A 130 -14.62 12.64 4.95
N GLN A 131 -15.14 11.46 5.31
CA GLN A 131 -14.34 10.24 5.44
C GLN A 131 -13.83 9.75 4.09
N LYS A 132 -12.56 9.35 4.05
CA LYS A 132 -11.86 9.01 2.80
C LYS A 132 -10.86 7.89 3.01
N VAL A 133 -10.70 7.05 2.00
CA VAL A 133 -9.60 6.10 1.90
C VAL A 133 -8.83 6.38 0.62
N ARG A 134 -7.51 6.55 0.72
CA ARG A 134 -6.64 6.86 -0.41
C ARG A 134 -5.46 5.91 -0.52
N ILE A 135 -5.14 5.50 -1.74
CA ILE A 135 -3.87 4.90 -2.12
C ILE A 135 -3.16 5.89 -3.03
N THR A 136 -2.02 6.42 -2.60
CA THR A 136 -1.27 7.43 -3.36
C THR A 136 0.19 7.03 -3.57
N MET A 137 0.78 7.53 -4.65
CA MET A 137 2.22 7.44 -4.93
C MET A 137 2.83 8.83 -5.08
N ALA A 138 4.13 8.95 -4.80
CA ALA A 138 4.90 10.18 -5.04
C ALA A 138 4.79 10.71 -6.49
N SER A 139 4.59 9.81 -7.46
CA SER A 139 4.42 10.17 -8.87
C SER A 139 3.11 10.88 -9.17
N GLY A 140 2.14 10.86 -8.25
CA GLY A 140 0.81 11.46 -8.41
C GLY A 140 -0.27 10.50 -8.90
N HIS A 141 0.00 9.19 -9.00
CA HIS A 141 -1.06 8.20 -9.17
C HIS A 141 -1.85 8.05 -7.88
N GLU A 142 -3.17 7.90 -8.01
CA GLU A 142 -4.08 7.90 -6.87
C GLU A 142 -5.32 7.04 -7.13
N VAL A 143 -5.77 6.35 -6.09
CA VAL A 143 -7.10 5.75 -5.99
C VAL A 143 -7.75 6.26 -4.71
N THR A 144 -8.97 6.78 -4.80
CA THR A 144 -9.67 7.43 -3.70
C THR A 144 -11.11 6.96 -3.62
N LEU A 145 -11.53 6.57 -2.41
CA LEU A 145 -12.93 6.40 -2.03
C LEU A 145 -13.27 7.57 -1.10
N ASP A 146 -14.28 8.37 -1.46
CA ASP A 146 -14.63 9.60 -0.75
C ASP A 146 -16.12 9.61 -0.39
N ASP A 147 -16.44 9.35 0.88
CA ASP A 147 -17.82 9.35 1.37
C ASP A 147 -18.40 10.76 1.42
N GLY A 148 -17.56 11.78 1.67
CA GLY A 148 -17.98 13.17 1.74
C GLY A 148 -18.43 13.71 0.38
N ALA A 149 -17.70 13.35 -0.68
CA ALA A 149 -18.06 13.70 -2.06
C ALA A 149 -18.98 12.65 -2.73
N GLN A 150 -19.21 11.50 -2.08
CA GLN A 150 -19.98 10.37 -2.62
C GLN A 150 -19.42 9.88 -3.97
N GLU A 151 -18.10 9.74 -4.06
CA GLU A 151 -17.41 9.33 -5.29
C GLU A 151 -16.26 8.35 -5.06
N ILE A 152 -15.94 7.60 -6.11
CA ILE A 152 -14.75 6.76 -6.21
C ILE A 152 -13.97 7.19 -7.44
N THR A 153 -12.68 7.47 -7.27
CA THR A 153 -11.83 8.00 -8.35
C THR A 153 -10.55 7.18 -8.48
N VAL A 154 -10.21 6.79 -9.71
CA VAL A 154 -8.88 6.32 -10.11
C VAL A 154 -8.26 7.38 -11.00
N ARG A 155 -7.07 7.86 -10.64
CA ARG A 155 -6.41 8.96 -11.31
C ARG A 155 -4.96 8.62 -11.68
N HIS A 156 -4.65 8.80 -12.95
CA HIS A 156 -3.27 8.83 -13.41
C HIS A 156 -2.68 10.23 -13.20
N ALA A 157 -1.37 10.31 -12.89
CA ALA A 157 -0.67 11.56 -12.62
C ALA A 157 -0.81 12.61 -13.74
N THR A 158 -0.96 12.16 -14.99
CA THR A 158 -1.09 13.02 -16.19
C THR A 158 -2.53 13.42 -16.52
N GLY A 159 -3.53 13.04 -15.71
CA GLY A 159 -4.90 13.53 -15.85
C GLY A 159 -5.94 12.54 -16.40
N CYS A 160 -5.55 11.35 -16.87
CA CYS A 160 -6.52 10.30 -17.18
C CYS A 160 -7.25 9.88 -15.90
N THR A 161 -8.58 9.76 -15.94
CA THR A 161 -9.40 9.43 -14.78
C THR A 161 -10.52 8.45 -15.11
N VAL A 162 -10.87 7.65 -14.11
CA VAL A 162 -12.14 6.94 -14.04
C VAL A 162 -12.81 7.37 -12.75
N ARG A 163 -13.98 7.99 -12.85
CA ARG A 163 -14.73 8.52 -11.71
C ARG A 163 -16.12 7.91 -11.67
N LEU A 164 -16.49 7.34 -10.53
CA LEU A 164 -17.82 6.82 -10.25
C LEU A 164 -18.45 7.77 -9.24
N THR A 165 -19.59 8.34 -9.59
CA THR A 165 -20.38 9.21 -8.72
C THR A 165 -21.73 8.54 -8.44
N VAL A 166 -22.56 9.19 -7.63
CA VAL A 166 -23.95 8.75 -7.38
C VAL A 166 -24.76 8.55 -8.67
N THR A 167 -24.46 9.32 -9.72
CA THR A 167 -25.30 9.38 -10.93
C THR A 167 -24.60 8.99 -12.23
N ALA A 168 -23.27 8.90 -12.24
CA ALA A 168 -22.52 8.72 -13.48
C ALA A 168 -21.24 7.91 -13.29
N VAL A 169 -20.85 7.22 -14.35
CA VAL A 169 -19.51 6.65 -14.54
C VAL A 169 -18.83 7.43 -15.66
N GLU A 170 -17.74 8.11 -15.33
CA GLU A 170 -17.04 9.02 -16.22
C GLU A 170 -15.63 8.50 -16.49
N ILE A 171 -15.30 8.33 -17.77
CA ILE A 171 -13.97 7.90 -18.22
C ILE A 171 -13.39 9.03 -19.05
N GLN A 172 -12.27 9.58 -18.59
CA GLN A 172 -11.54 10.63 -19.28
C GLN A 172 -10.12 10.16 -19.60
N ALA A 173 -9.76 10.21 -20.88
CA ALA A 173 -8.41 9.95 -21.35
C ALA A 173 -7.88 11.15 -22.14
N ASN A 174 -6.55 11.31 -22.15
CA ASN A 174 -5.91 12.43 -22.84
C ASN A 174 -5.82 12.22 -24.36
N VAL A 175 -5.83 10.97 -24.84
CA VAL A 175 -5.61 10.64 -26.26
C VAL A 175 -6.67 9.68 -26.78
N SER A 176 -6.73 8.45 -26.24
CA SER A 176 -7.66 7.41 -26.67
C SER A 176 -8.22 6.62 -25.49
N VAL A 177 -9.38 6.00 -25.72
CA VAL A 177 -9.92 4.91 -24.90
C VAL A 177 -10.06 3.71 -25.82
N ASP A 178 -9.26 2.67 -25.60
CA ASP A 178 -9.25 1.46 -26.42
C ASP A 178 -10.02 0.34 -25.72
N VAL A 179 -11.05 -0.20 -26.39
CA VAL A 179 -11.89 -1.30 -25.87
C VAL A 179 -11.74 -2.52 -26.77
N THR A 180 -11.02 -3.54 -26.28
CA THR A 180 -10.86 -4.81 -26.98
C THR A 180 -11.67 -5.89 -26.27
N ALA A 181 -12.72 -6.38 -26.91
CA ALA A 181 -13.54 -7.47 -26.40
C ALA A 181 -14.17 -8.26 -27.56
N PRO A 182 -14.45 -9.57 -27.39
CA PRO A 182 -15.22 -10.34 -28.37
C PRO A 182 -16.62 -9.76 -28.63
N MET A 183 -17.23 -9.14 -27.61
CA MET A 183 -18.52 -8.46 -27.70
C MET A 183 -18.55 -7.29 -26.72
N VAL A 184 -19.02 -6.13 -27.19
CA VAL A 184 -19.36 -4.98 -26.35
C VAL A 184 -20.86 -4.78 -26.46
N LYS A 185 -21.60 -5.01 -25.36
CA LYS A 185 -23.05 -4.80 -25.29
C LYS A 185 -23.34 -3.43 -24.68
N VAL A 186 -24.11 -2.61 -25.38
CA VAL A 186 -24.55 -1.29 -24.90
C VAL A 186 -26.07 -1.25 -24.92
N ASP A 187 -26.69 -1.55 -23.77
CA ASP A 187 -28.14 -1.47 -23.59
C ASP A 187 -28.51 -0.06 -23.09
N ALA A 188 -28.68 0.88 -24.01
CA ALA A 188 -29.07 2.26 -23.69
C ALA A 188 -30.12 2.77 -24.69
N PRO A 189 -31.08 3.62 -24.25
CA PRO A 189 -32.01 4.27 -25.19
C PRO A 189 -31.31 5.13 -26.24
N ILE A 190 -30.17 5.73 -25.89
CA ILE A 190 -29.39 6.62 -26.75
C ILE A 190 -27.90 6.36 -26.53
N ALA A 191 -27.14 6.26 -27.62
CA ALA A 191 -25.67 6.32 -27.62
C ALA A 191 -25.24 7.49 -28.52
N THR A 192 -24.46 8.42 -27.97
CA THR A 192 -24.03 9.63 -28.69
C THR A 192 -22.56 9.53 -29.07
N PHE A 193 -22.27 9.75 -30.34
CA PHE A 193 -20.91 9.87 -30.87
C PHE A 193 -20.80 11.22 -31.58
N SER A 194 -19.82 12.04 -31.19
CA SER A 194 -19.63 13.38 -31.76
C SER A 194 -18.93 13.38 -33.12
N GLY A 195 -18.31 12.26 -33.49
CA GLY A 195 -17.51 12.11 -34.70
C GLY A 195 -17.91 10.89 -35.53
N ILE A 196 -16.93 10.31 -36.22
CA ILE A 196 -17.13 9.20 -37.14
C ILE A 196 -17.20 7.87 -36.37
N VAL A 197 -18.22 7.06 -36.67
CA VAL A 197 -18.33 5.68 -36.20
C VAL A 197 -17.87 4.74 -37.31
N LYS A 198 -16.72 4.09 -37.12
CA LYS A 198 -16.17 3.10 -38.07
C LYS A 198 -16.52 1.69 -37.60
N VAL A 199 -17.30 0.96 -38.40
CA VAL A 199 -17.69 -0.44 -38.12
C VAL A 199 -17.54 -1.30 -39.37
N GLY A 200 -17.30 -2.60 -39.18
CA GLY A 200 -17.26 -3.55 -40.30
C GLY A 200 -18.65 -3.84 -40.88
N THR A 201 -19.64 -4.07 -40.01
CA THR A 201 -21.04 -4.29 -40.39
C THR A 201 -21.95 -3.66 -39.36
N LEU A 202 -22.90 -2.84 -39.82
CA LEU A 202 -23.97 -2.28 -38.99
C LEU A 202 -25.26 -3.03 -39.29
N ILE A 203 -25.85 -3.65 -38.27
CA ILE A 203 -27.18 -4.27 -38.35
C ILE A 203 -28.12 -3.42 -37.49
N ALA A 204 -29.17 -2.88 -38.10
CA ALA A 204 -30.21 -2.13 -37.41
C ALA A 204 -31.55 -2.82 -37.62
N GLU A 205 -32.32 -3.00 -36.53
CA GLU A 205 -33.66 -3.61 -36.59
C GLU A 205 -34.71 -2.63 -37.15
N GLN A 206 -34.42 -1.34 -37.09
CA GLN A 206 -35.26 -0.25 -37.60
C GLN A 206 -34.49 0.62 -38.60
N MET A 207 -35.19 1.57 -39.23
CA MET A 207 -34.62 2.47 -40.23
C MET A 207 -33.46 3.31 -39.67
N VAL A 208 -32.35 3.36 -40.40
CA VAL A 208 -31.26 4.31 -40.16
C VAL A 208 -31.59 5.62 -40.87
N MET A 209 -31.74 6.69 -40.11
CA MET A 209 -31.97 8.04 -40.65
C MET A 209 -30.63 8.74 -40.86
N SER A 210 -30.36 9.20 -42.09
CA SER A 210 -29.23 10.07 -42.40
C SER A 210 -29.70 11.37 -43.02
N PRO A 211 -29.26 12.55 -42.53
CA PRO A 211 -29.57 13.83 -43.15
C PRO A 211 -28.84 14.03 -44.48
N ALA A 212 -27.78 13.26 -44.76
CA ALA A 212 -27.08 13.27 -46.04
C ALA A 212 -26.77 11.83 -46.44
N TYR A 213 -27.44 11.35 -47.48
CA TYR A 213 -27.07 10.12 -48.17
C TYR A 213 -26.24 10.52 -49.40
N THR A 214 -24.97 10.13 -49.46
CA THR A 214 -24.21 10.17 -50.71
C THR A 214 -24.51 8.87 -51.45
N PRO A 215 -25.28 8.88 -52.55
CA PRO A 215 -25.54 7.65 -53.29
C PRO A 215 -24.22 7.06 -53.77
N GLY A 216 -23.97 5.80 -53.44
CA GLY A 216 -22.90 5.05 -54.07
C GLY A 216 -23.19 4.95 -55.57
N ALA A 217 -22.15 5.06 -56.41
CA ALA A 217 -22.26 4.87 -57.85
C ALA A 217 -22.62 3.41 -58.19
N GLY A 218 -23.88 3.03 -57.95
CA GLY A 218 -24.42 1.68 -58.14
C GLY A 218 -25.77 1.74 -58.81
N ASN A 219 -25.77 1.43 -60.11
CA ASN A 219 -26.91 1.16 -60.98
C ASN A 219 -27.88 2.33 -61.26
N ILE A 220 -27.40 3.26 -62.09
CA ILE A 220 -28.25 3.99 -63.05
C ILE A 220 -28.23 3.13 -64.33
N TRP A 221 -29.29 2.35 -64.57
CA TRP A 221 -29.58 1.72 -65.86
C TRP A 221 -30.95 2.20 -66.31
#